data_AF-A0A7C7EG77-F1
#
_entry.id   AF-A0A7C7EG77-F1
#
_cell.length_a   1.000
_cell.length_b   1.000
_cell.length_c   1.000
_cell.angle_alpha   90.00
_cell.angle_beta   90.00
_cell.angle_gamma   90.00
#
_symmetry.space_group_name_H-M   'P 1'
#
loop_
_entity.id
_entity.type
_entity.pdbx_description
1 polymer ?
#
loop_
_entity_poly.entity_id
_entity_poly.type
_entity_poly.pdbx_seq_one_letter_code
_entity_poly.pdbx_strand_id
1 'polypeptide(L)'
;MDVELVKKYYFEDKLKIVEIAKILGVNKSTISRVLKQFSEFEKEKERRKKESEKRAKEWRNEYKKQKRNKEKEEDEALYAGMMNLQRQNAMSMSKRRTLSTDTLVKLCITHYDYNKEKERLIFNESAGKRPADLPRSVYVHKNVLKQFRVST
;
A
#
# COMPACT_ATOMS: atom_id res chain seq x y z
N MET A 1 53.07 -15.19 20.35
CA MET A 1 51.62 -15.38 20.13
C MET A 1 51.23 -16.63 20.89
N ASP A 2 50.28 -16.52 21.81
CA ASP A 2 49.83 -17.65 22.60
C ASP A 2 48.97 -18.58 21.71
N VAL A 3 49.52 -19.75 21.39
CA VAL A 3 48.93 -20.73 20.49
C VAL A 3 47.74 -21.44 21.15
N GLU A 4 47.80 -21.63 22.46
CA GLU A 4 46.76 -22.27 23.27
C GLU A 4 45.51 -21.39 23.33
N LEU A 5 45.73 -20.08 23.47
CA LEU A 5 44.65 -19.09 23.46
C LEU A 5 43.93 -19.01 22.10
N VAL A 6 44.67 -19.13 20.99
CA VAL A 6 44.07 -19.22 19.64
C VAL A 6 43.23 -20.48 19.48
N LYS A 7 43.70 -21.61 20.01
CA LYS A 7 42.94 -22.86 20.00
C LYS A 7 41.63 -22.69 20.78
N LYS A 8 41.69 -22.17 22.01
CA LYS A 8 40.51 -21.92 22.85
C LYS A 8 39.48 -21.04 22.13
N TYR A 9 39.90 -19.86 21.66
CA TYR A 9 38.99 -18.93 21.01
C TYR A 9 38.33 -19.50 19.76
N TYR A 10 39.07 -20.29 18.98
CA TYR A 10 38.51 -20.88 17.78
C TYR A 10 37.62 -22.08 18.09
N PHE A 11 38.07 -23.06 18.87
CA PHE A 11 37.33 -24.32 19.04
C PHE A 11 36.27 -24.28 20.12
N GLU A 12 36.51 -23.59 21.25
CA GLU A 12 35.59 -23.52 22.38
C GLU A 12 34.65 -22.32 22.25
N ASP A 13 35.21 -21.11 22.16
CA ASP A 13 34.43 -19.86 22.13
C ASP A 13 33.78 -19.59 20.75
N LYS A 14 34.04 -20.47 19.79
CA LYS A 14 33.51 -20.45 18.41
C LYS A 14 33.69 -19.14 17.65
N LEU A 15 34.69 -18.33 18.00
CA LEU A 15 34.96 -17.06 17.36
C LEU A 15 35.46 -17.24 15.92
N LYS A 16 35.26 -16.20 15.10
CA LYS A 16 35.79 -16.13 13.73
C LYS A 16 37.27 -15.74 13.78
N ILE A 17 38.04 -16.20 12.79
CA ILE A 17 39.46 -15.84 12.63
C ILE A 17 39.70 -14.32 12.65
N VAL A 18 38.77 -13.54 12.08
CA VAL A 18 38.83 -12.07 12.07
C VAL A 18 38.65 -11.47 13.46
N GLU A 19 37.79 -12.06 14.30
CA GLU A 19 37.55 -11.62 15.68
C GLU A 19 38.76 -11.95 16.54
N ILE A 20 39.29 -13.17 16.41
CA ILE A 20 40.52 -13.61 17.10
C ILE A 20 41.71 -12.71 16.74
N ALA A 21 41.86 -12.37 15.45
CA ALA A 21 42.90 -11.47 14.96
C ALA A 21 42.80 -10.07 15.61
N LYS A 22 41.58 -9.53 15.76
CA LYS A 22 41.35 -8.25 16.43
C LYS A 22 41.67 -8.32 17.92
N ILE A 23 41.24 -9.37 18.62
CA ILE A 23 41.47 -9.56 20.05
C ILE A 23 42.97 -9.65 20.36
N LEU A 24 43.71 -10.38 19.54
CA LEU A 24 45.15 -10.62 19.75
C LEU A 24 46.05 -9.57 19.09
N GLY A 25 45.49 -8.58 18.38
CA GLY A 25 46.26 -7.54 17.69
C GLY A 25 47.19 -8.08 16.58
N VAL A 26 46.85 -9.21 15.96
CA VAL A 26 47.68 -9.87 14.94
C VAL A 26 46.95 -9.99 13.60
N ASN A 27 47.71 -10.23 12.53
CA ASN A 27 47.11 -10.43 11.21
C ASN A 27 46.32 -11.75 11.12
N LYS A 28 45.21 -11.73 10.36
CA LYS A 28 44.35 -12.90 10.10
C LYS A 28 45.11 -14.10 9.51
N SER A 29 46.14 -13.83 8.69
CA SER A 29 46.96 -14.86 8.06
C SER A 29 47.79 -15.61 9.09
N THR A 30 48.29 -14.92 10.13
CA THR A 30 49.05 -15.51 11.24
C THR A 30 48.18 -16.46 12.03
N ILE A 31 46.96 -16.05 12.38
CA ILE A 31 45.98 -16.92 13.06
C ILE A 31 45.63 -18.14 12.21
N SER A 32 45.36 -17.93 10.91
CA SER A 32 45.05 -19.05 9.99
C SER A 32 46.22 -20.03 9.88
N ARG A 33 47.47 -19.55 9.84
CA ARG A 33 48.66 -20.40 9.77
C ARG A 33 48.81 -21.27 11.02
N VAL A 34 48.56 -20.71 12.21
CA VAL A 34 48.59 -21.47 13.46
C VAL A 34 47.45 -22.46 13.55
N LEU A 35 46.23 -22.06 13.18
CA LEU A 35 45.09 -22.97 13.20
C LEU A 35 45.26 -24.20 12.29
N LYS A 36 45.90 -24.03 11.12
CA LYS A 36 46.20 -25.13 10.20
C LYS A 36 47.16 -26.19 10.76
N GLN A 37 47.92 -25.89 11.82
CA GLN A 37 48.80 -26.86 12.47
C GLN A 37 48.01 -27.88 13.31
N PHE A 38 46.76 -27.57 13.69
CA PHE A 38 45.91 -28.50 14.42
C PHE A 38 45.16 -29.42 13.46
N SER A 39 45.22 -30.73 13.71
CA SER A 39 44.54 -31.76 12.92
C SER A 39 43.01 -31.61 12.92
N GLU A 40 42.45 -30.99 13.96
CA GLU A 40 41.01 -30.79 14.16
C GLU A 40 40.45 -29.60 13.37
N PHE A 41 41.32 -28.70 12.87
CA PHE A 41 40.92 -27.45 12.23
C PHE A 41 40.09 -27.67 10.97
N GLU A 42 40.49 -28.59 10.10
CA GLU A 42 39.79 -28.80 8.83
C GLU A 42 38.39 -29.41 9.07
N LYS A 43 38.25 -30.28 10.06
CA LYS A 43 36.96 -30.84 10.48
C LYS A 43 36.01 -29.76 11.01
N GLU A 44 36.49 -28.90 11.91
CA GLU A 44 35.68 -27.81 12.46
C GLU A 44 35.32 -26.77 11.39
N LYS A 45 36.24 -26.47 10.48
CA LYS A 45 36.01 -25.54 9.36
C LYS A 45 34.91 -26.06 8.43
N GLU A 46 34.96 -27.33 8.04
CA GLU A 46 33.90 -27.95 7.24
C GLU A 46 32.56 -28.01 7.99
N ARG A 47 32.56 -28.30 9.29
CA ARG A 47 31.35 -28.27 10.13
C ARG A 47 30.70 -26.88 10.09
N ARG A 48 31.48 -25.81 10.29
CA ARG A 48 30.99 -24.42 10.25
C ARG A 48 30.48 -24.02 8.87
N LYS A 49 31.14 -24.47 7.80
CA LYS A 49 30.69 -24.22 6.43
C LYS A 49 29.28 -24.79 6.21
N LYS A 50 29.08 -26.06 6.54
CA LYS A 50 27.77 -26.73 6.44
C LYS A 50 26.70 -26.05 7.30
N GLU A 51 27.04 -25.65 8.53
CA GLU A 51 26.13 -24.94 9.42
C GLU A 51 25.74 -23.56 8.88
N SER A 52 26.71 -22.83 8.30
CA SER A 52 26.45 -21.54 7.65
C SER A 52 25.59 -21.70 6.40
N GLU A 53 25.82 -22.72 5.58
CA GLU A 53 25.01 -23.03 4.39
C GLU A 53 23.57 -23.36 4.78
N LYS A 54 23.37 -24.15 5.84
CA LYS A 54 22.05 -24.47 6.38
C LYS A 54 21.32 -23.21 6.83
N ARG A 55 21.95 -22.37 7.66
CA ARG A 55 21.36 -21.10 8.12
C ARG A 55 21.03 -20.16 6.97
N ALA A 56 21.90 -20.07 5.96
CA ALA A 56 21.65 -19.26 4.79
C ALA A 56 20.46 -19.77 3.96
N LYS A 57 20.27 -21.09 3.88
CA LYS A 57 19.10 -21.71 3.23
C LYS A 57 17.81 -21.40 3.99
N GLU A 58 17.83 -21.55 5.32
CA GLU A 58 16.68 -21.24 6.19
C GLU A 58 16.29 -19.76 6.07
N TRP A 59 17.26 -18.86 6.20
CA TRP A 59 17.03 -17.42 6.05
C TRP A 59 16.46 -17.04 4.68
N ARG A 60 16.97 -17.61 3.58
CA ARG A 60 16.42 -17.37 2.23
C ARG A 60 14.97 -17.86 2.11
N ASN A 61 14.64 -18.99 2.72
CA ASN A 61 13.30 -19.54 2.69
C ASN A 61 12.32 -18.68 3.50
N GLU A 62 12.72 -18.25 4.69
CA GLU A 62 11.94 -17.34 5.52
C GLU A 62 11.72 -16.00 4.83
N TYR A 63 12.77 -15.40 4.25
CA TYR A 63 12.67 -14.16 3.49
C TYR A 63 11.65 -14.28 2.35
N LYS A 64 11.72 -15.36 1.55
CA LYS A 64 10.74 -15.61 0.47
C LYS A 64 9.32 -15.81 1.00
N LYS A 65 9.16 -16.48 2.15
CA LYS A 65 7.85 -16.67 2.80
C LYS A 65 7.27 -15.33 3.25
N GLN A 66 8.07 -14.51 3.92
CA GLN A 66 7.65 -13.19 4.39
C GLN A 66 7.26 -12.27 3.21
N LYS A 67 8.06 -12.28 2.14
CA LYS A 67 7.75 -11.51 0.93
C LYS A 67 6.39 -11.90 0.34
N ARG A 68 6.13 -13.20 0.17
CA ARG A 68 4.84 -13.69 -0.35
C ARG A 68 3.66 -13.37 0.55
N ASN A 69 3.84 -13.42 1.87
CA ASN A 69 2.79 -13.06 2.81
C ASN A 69 2.45 -11.57 2.73
N LYS A 70 3.47 -10.72 2.62
CA LYS A 70 3.28 -9.27 2.45
C LYS A 70 2.55 -8.95 1.14
N GLU A 71 2.93 -9.57 0.03
CA GLU A 71 2.24 -9.42 -1.26
C GLU A 71 0.75 -9.82 -1.15
N LYS A 72 0.44 -10.93 -0.46
CA LYS A 72 -0.95 -11.35 -0.22
C LYS A 72 -1.74 -10.36 0.64
N GLU A 73 -1.14 -9.84 1.70
CA GLU A 73 -1.79 -8.87 2.59
C GLU A 73 -2.10 -7.56 1.85
N GLU A 74 -1.17 -7.11 0.99
CA GLU A 74 -1.38 -5.95 0.11
C GLU A 74 -2.52 -6.20 -0.90
N ASP A 75 -2.55 -7.38 -1.54
CA ASP A 75 -3.61 -7.77 -2.47
C ASP A 75 -4.99 -7.89 -1.79
N GLU A 76 -5.04 -8.49 -0.60
CA GLU A 76 -6.28 -8.61 0.19
C GLU A 76 -6.80 -7.23 0.60
N ALA A 77 -5.92 -6.33 1.04
CA ALA A 77 -6.28 -4.96 1.38
C ALA A 77 -6.80 -4.19 0.16
N LEU A 78 -6.14 -4.34 -1.00
CA LEU A 78 -6.57 -3.74 -2.26
C LEU A 78 -7.96 -4.24 -2.67
N TYR A 79 -8.16 -5.56 -2.62
CA TYR A 79 -9.44 -6.18 -2.95
C TYR A 79 -10.55 -5.71 -2.01
N ALA A 80 -10.31 -5.67 -0.70
CA ALA A 80 -11.27 -5.16 0.27
C ALA A 80 -11.64 -3.69 0.00
N GLY A 81 -10.65 -2.85 -0.33
CA GLY A 81 -10.87 -1.47 -0.76
C GLY A 81 -11.75 -1.37 -2.01
N MET A 82 -11.46 -2.19 -3.03
CA MET A 82 -12.23 -2.23 -4.26
C MET A 82 -13.68 -2.68 -4.03
N MET A 83 -13.91 -3.70 -3.19
CA MET A 83 -15.25 -4.15 -2.84
C MET A 83 -16.05 -3.09 -2.09
N ASN A 84 -15.41 -2.36 -1.18
CA ASN A 84 -16.05 -1.24 -0.47
C ASN A 84 -16.45 -0.12 -1.44
N LEU A 85 -15.58 0.24 -2.37
CA LEU A 85 -15.86 1.26 -3.38
C LEU A 85 -17.00 0.81 -4.32
N GLN A 86 -16.98 -0.45 -4.75
CA GLN A 86 -18.06 -1.03 -5.56
C GLN A 86 -19.39 -1.01 -4.80
N ARG A 87 -19.40 -1.33 -3.50
CA ARG A 87 -20.59 -1.26 -2.66
C ARG A 87 -21.13 0.16 -2.54
N GLN A 88 -20.27 1.14 -2.27
CA GLN A 88 -20.65 2.55 -2.20
C GLN A 88 -21.23 3.04 -3.54
N ASN A 89 -20.59 2.69 -4.66
CA ASN A 89 -21.08 3.01 -6.00
C ASN A 89 -22.41 2.34 -6.29
N ALA A 90 -22.58 1.06 -5.94
CA ALA A 90 -23.85 0.37 -6.09
C ALA A 90 -24.96 1.07 -5.30
N MET A 91 -24.68 1.51 -4.06
CA MET A 91 -25.64 2.25 -3.24
C MET A 91 -25.95 3.64 -3.81
N SER A 92 -24.95 4.37 -4.31
CA SER A 92 -25.12 5.72 -4.85
C SER A 92 -25.89 5.71 -6.18
N MET A 93 -25.64 4.69 -7.02
CA MET A 93 -26.29 4.49 -8.31
C MET A 93 -27.68 3.83 -8.17
N SER A 94 -27.92 3.03 -7.12
CA SER A 94 -29.20 2.36 -6.85
C SER A 94 -30.24 3.31 -6.23
N LYS A 95 -30.43 4.49 -6.83
CA LYS A 95 -31.55 5.36 -6.47
C LYS A 95 -32.80 4.87 -7.19
N ARG A 96 -33.78 4.38 -6.42
CA ARG A 96 -35.10 3.93 -6.92
C ARG A 96 -35.97 5.07 -7.47
N ARG A 97 -35.61 6.33 -7.23
CA ARG A 97 -36.39 7.50 -7.65
C ARG A 97 -35.69 8.22 -8.80
N THR A 98 -36.48 8.67 -9.77
CA THR A 98 -36.01 9.59 -10.82
C THR A 98 -35.51 10.89 -10.19
N LEU A 99 -34.51 11.52 -10.82
CA LEU A 99 -34.01 12.81 -10.37
C LEU A 99 -35.14 13.85 -10.41
N SER A 100 -35.20 14.70 -9.37
CA SER A 100 -36.17 15.79 -9.38
C SER A 100 -35.84 16.79 -10.49
N THR A 101 -36.85 17.43 -11.05
CA THR A 101 -36.67 18.47 -12.07
C THR A 101 -35.72 19.58 -11.62
N ASP A 102 -35.76 19.97 -10.34
CA ASP A 102 -34.85 20.97 -9.76
C ASP A 102 -33.39 20.48 -9.76
N THR A 103 -33.16 19.21 -9.39
CA THR A 103 -31.84 18.59 -9.43
C THR A 103 -31.28 18.53 -10.85
N LEU A 104 -32.11 18.15 -11.83
CA LEU A 104 -31.74 18.12 -13.24
C LEU A 104 -31.36 19.51 -13.77
N VAL A 105 -32.15 20.53 -13.43
CA VAL A 105 -31.89 21.92 -13.85
C VAL A 105 -30.60 22.45 -13.22
N LYS A 106 -30.33 22.13 -11.93
CA LYS A 106 -29.08 22.49 -11.27
C LYS A 106 -27.86 21.85 -11.92
N LEU A 107 -27.95 20.57 -12.30
CA LEU A 107 -26.87 19.87 -13.00
C LEU A 107 -26.61 20.46 -14.40
N CYS A 108 -27.65 20.97 -15.07
CA CYS A 108 -27.58 21.56 -16.40
C CYS A 108 -27.68 23.09 -16.39
N ILE A 109 -27.29 23.76 -15.29
CA ILE A 109 -27.55 25.20 -15.10
C ILE A 109 -26.95 26.08 -16.19
N THR A 110 -25.83 25.66 -16.78
CA THR A 110 -25.13 26.35 -17.87
C THR A 110 -25.94 26.41 -19.17
N HIS A 111 -26.97 25.59 -19.32
CA HIS A 111 -27.84 25.54 -20.49
C HIS A 111 -29.11 26.38 -20.31
N TYR A 112 -29.18 27.19 -19.24
CA TYR A 112 -30.30 28.07 -18.97
C TYR A 112 -29.84 29.51 -18.80
N ASP A 113 -30.58 30.42 -19.41
CA ASP A 113 -30.42 31.85 -19.23
C ASP A 113 -31.47 32.38 -18.25
N TYR A 114 -31.06 33.34 -17.42
CA TYR A 114 -31.98 33.99 -16.50
C TYR A 114 -32.69 35.16 -17.18
N ASN A 115 -34.02 35.07 -17.26
CA ASN A 115 -34.88 36.16 -17.68
C ASN A 115 -35.33 36.95 -16.45
N LYS A 116 -34.83 38.18 -16.32
CA LYS A 116 -35.09 39.07 -15.18
C LYS A 116 -36.54 39.56 -15.11
N GLU A 117 -37.18 39.84 -16.25
CA GLU A 117 -38.56 40.34 -16.29
C GLU A 117 -39.58 39.32 -15.82
N LYS A 118 -39.32 38.04 -16.14
CA LYS A 118 -40.22 36.92 -15.81
C LYS A 118 -39.76 36.14 -14.58
N GLU A 119 -38.62 36.50 -14.00
CA GLU A 119 -37.95 35.83 -12.87
C GLU A 119 -37.83 34.31 -13.05
N ARG A 120 -37.43 33.89 -14.26
CA ARG A 120 -37.37 32.49 -14.69
C ARG A 120 -36.06 32.15 -15.37
N LEU A 121 -35.63 30.91 -15.19
CA LEU A 121 -34.64 30.26 -16.04
C LEU A 121 -35.33 29.76 -17.31
N ILE A 122 -34.77 30.10 -18.47
CA ILE A 122 -35.25 29.68 -19.79
C ILE A 122 -34.14 28.89 -20.45
N PHE A 123 -34.47 27.71 -20.99
CA PHE A 123 -33.49 26.88 -21.66
C PHE A 123 -32.93 27.60 -22.89
N ASN A 124 -31.61 27.66 -23.00
CA ASN A 124 -30.89 28.28 -24.10
C ASN A 124 -30.83 27.31 -25.29
N GLU A 125 -31.56 27.61 -26.36
CA GLU A 125 -31.62 26.76 -27.56
C GLU A 125 -30.28 26.72 -28.31
N SER A 126 -29.38 27.68 -28.09
CA SER A 126 -28.01 27.65 -28.63
C SER A 126 -27.14 26.57 -27.99
N ALA A 127 -27.50 26.10 -26.78
CA ALA A 127 -26.81 24.98 -26.13
C ALA A 127 -27.18 23.61 -26.73
N GLY A 128 -28.06 23.59 -27.76
CA GLY A 128 -28.47 22.41 -28.50
C GLY A 128 -29.94 22.05 -28.28
N LYS A 129 -30.34 20.89 -28.82
CA LYS A 129 -31.73 20.42 -28.69
C LYS A 129 -32.02 20.02 -27.24
N ARG A 130 -33.00 20.68 -26.62
CA ARG A 130 -33.46 20.37 -25.26
C ARG A 130 -33.92 18.89 -25.15
N PRO A 131 -33.35 18.11 -24.23
CA PRO A 131 -33.86 16.79 -23.85
C PRO A 131 -35.32 16.84 -23.36
N ALA A 132 -36.10 15.78 -23.59
CA ALA A 132 -37.51 15.73 -23.18
C ALA A 132 -37.69 15.93 -21.67
N ASP A 133 -36.78 15.37 -20.86
CA ASP A 133 -36.83 15.39 -19.40
C ASP A 133 -36.50 16.76 -18.77
N LEU A 134 -35.88 17.67 -19.51
CA LEU A 134 -35.53 19.01 -19.02
C LEU A 134 -36.66 20.00 -19.30
N PRO A 135 -37.11 20.82 -18.34
CA PRO A 135 -38.18 21.79 -18.56
C PRO A 135 -37.72 22.93 -19.48
N ARG A 136 -38.64 23.49 -20.28
CA ARG A 136 -38.33 24.67 -21.12
C ARG A 136 -38.12 25.95 -20.29
N SER A 137 -38.85 26.09 -19.19
CA SER A 137 -38.66 27.20 -18.25
C SER A 137 -38.98 26.78 -16.83
N VAL A 138 -38.28 27.38 -15.86
CA VAL A 138 -38.44 27.11 -14.42
C VAL A 138 -38.43 28.42 -13.65
N TYR A 139 -39.35 28.58 -12.70
CA TYR A 139 -39.38 29.73 -11.81
C TYR A 139 -38.28 29.63 -10.75
N VAL A 140 -37.49 30.69 -10.61
CA VAL A 140 -36.39 30.74 -9.64
C VAL A 140 -36.93 30.85 -8.21
N HIS A 141 -37.92 31.72 -7.99
CA HIS A 141 -38.45 31.99 -6.65
C HIS A 141 -39.41 30.91 -6.13
N LYS A 142 -39.96 30.03 -6.98
CA LYS A 142 -40.93 29.00 -6.54
C LYS A 142 -40.30 27.97 -5.60
N ASN A 143 -39.00 27.70 -5.74
CA ASN A 143 -38.27 26.76 -4.88
C ASN A 143 -37.78 27.43 -3.59
N VAL A 144 -37.39 28.72 -3.66
CA VAL A 144 -37.08 29.55 -2.48
C VAL A 144 -38.29 29.69 -1.56
N LEU A 145 -39.49 29.88 -2.11
CA LEU A 145 -40.72 30.02 -1.31
C LEU A 145 -41.15 28.70 -0.64
N LYS A 146 -40.81 27.53 -1.21
CA LYS A 146 -41.12 26.22 -0.61
C LYS A 146 -40.33 25.96 0.67
N GLN A 147 -39.11 26.48 0.79
CA GLN A 147 -38.26 26.25 1.97
C GLN A 147 -38.76 26.98 3.23
N PHE A 148 -39.65 27.96 3.05
CA PHE A 148 -40.30 28.71 4.14
C PHE A 148 -41.72 28.24 4.45
N ARG A 149 -42.26 27.27 3.68
CA ARG A 149 -43.52 26.62 4.03
C ARG A 149 -43.22 25.57 5.10
N VAL A 150 -43.46 25.93 6.37
CA VAL A 150 -43.42 25.00 7.50
C VAL A 150 -44.43 23.88 7.23
N SER A 151 -43.98 22.62 7.32
CA SER A 151 -44.87 21.46 7.26
C SER A 151 -45.80 21.52 8.47
N THR A 152 -47.08 21.85 8.26
CA THR A 152 -48.14 21.63 9.27
C THR A 152 -48.53 20.16 9.27
#